data_AF-A0A919TJF9-F1
#
_entry.id   AF-A0A919TJF9-F1
#
_cell.length_a   1.000
_cell.length_b   1.000
_cell.length_c   1.000
_cell.angle_alpha   90.00
_cell.angle_beta   90.00
_cell.angle_gamma   90.00
#
_symmetry.space_group_name_H-M   'P 1'
#
loop_
_entity.id
_entity.type
_entity.pdbx_description
1 polymer ?
#
loop_
_entity_poly.entity_id
_entity_poly.type
_entity_poly.pdbx_seq_one_letter_code
_entity_poly.pdbx_strand_id
1 'polypeptide(L)'
;MLDGGDRRCVLLLIELRKLISTLSPGAVVHLIATDPAAPLDLPAWCHLTGHTYLGPVPGDRPTYAVEVAAAAKATDADRPWRLRNS
;
A
#
# COMPACT_ATOMS: atom_id res chain seq x y z
N MET A 1 18.17 3.24 17.82
CA MET A 1 17.95 4.61 17.31
C MET A 1 16.93 4.48 16.19
N LEU A 2 15.73 5.02 16.39
CA LEU A 2 14.60 4.92 15.46
C LEU A 2 14.45 6.29 14.81
N ASP A 3 14.72 6.41 13.52
CA ASP A 3 14.54 7.65 12.77
C ASP A 3 13.14 7.65 12.14
N GLY A 4 12.30 8.61 12.57
CA GLY A 4 10.89 8.75 12.20
C GLY A 4 10.68 9.66 11.00
N GLY A 5 11.59 9.57 10.04
CA GLY A 5 11.71 10.50 8.91
C GLY A 5 10.66 10.41 7.81
N ASP A 6 9.53 9.69 7.95
CA ASP A 6 8.63 9.40 6.80
C ASP A 6 7.13 9.45 7.16
N ARG A 7 6.63 10.59 7.67
CA ARG A 7 5.19 10.74 7.96
C ARG A 7 4.28 10.69 6.71
N ARG A 8 4.83 10.67 5.49
CA ARG A 8 4.07 10.62 4.23
C ARG A 8 3.78 9.18 3.79
N CYS A 9 4.77 8.28 3.86
CA CYS A 9 4.56 6.86 3.62
C CYS A 9 3.49 6.24 4.54
N VAL A 10 3.56 6.51 5.84
CA VAL A 10 2.60 5.94 6.81
C VAL A 10 1.16 6.34 6.48
N LEU A 11 0.93 7.60 6.15
CA LEU A 11 -0.41 8.09 5.77
C LEU A 11 -0.88 7.46 4.46
N LEU A 12 0.00 7.34 3.46
CA LEU A 12 -0.32 6.71 2.19
C LEU A 12 -0.80 5.27 2.40
N LEU A 13 -0.10 4.48 3.22
CA LEU A 13 -0.47 3.09 3.49
C LEU A 13 -1.77 2.97 4.29
N ILE A 14 -2.05 3.91 5.21
CA ILE A 14 -3.34 3.96 5.93
C ILE A 14 -4.48 4.22 4.95
N GLU A 15 -4.36 5.22 4.07
CA GLU A 15 -5.40 5.55 3.09
C GLU A 15 -5.57 4.46 2.03
N LEU A 16 -4.47 3.87 1.54
CA LEU A 16 -4.51 2.72 0.64
C LEU A 16 -5.26 1.54 1.27
N ARG A 17 -4.94 1.21 2.52
CA ARG A 17 -5.62 0.15 3.27
C ARG A 17 -7.11 0.42 3.44
N LYS A 18 -7.49 1.66 3.77
CA LYS A 18 -8.90 2.06 3.91
C LYS A 18 -9.64 1.87 2.59
N LEU A 19 -9.08 2.36 1.49
CA LEU A 19 -9.67 2.23 0.16
C LEU A 19 -9.83 0.75 -0.23
N ILE A 20 -8.75 -0.04 -0.13
CA ILE A 20 -8.74 -1.46 -0.51
C ILE A 20 -9.78 -2.26 0.27
N SER A 21 -10.02 -1.94 1.55
CA SER A 21 -11.04 -2.63 2.35
C SER A 21 -12.48 -2.48 1.85
N THR A 22 -12.72 -1.54 0.92
CA THR A 22 -14.02 -1.30 0.29
C THR A 22 -14.14 -1.86 -1.13
N LEU A 23 -13.05 -2.43 -1.68
CA LEU A 23 -12.97 -2.88 -3.06
C LEU A 23 -13.13 -4.40 -3.17
N SER A 24 -13.68 -4.85 -4.29
CA SER A 24 -13.73 -6.27 -4.63
C SER A 24 -12.37 -6.78 -5.12
N PRO A 25 -12.06 -8.08 -4.94
CA PRO A 25 -10.86 -8.68 -5.51
C PRO A 25 -10.77 -8.48 -7.03
N GLY A 26 -9.55 -8.28 -7.54
CA GLY A 26 -9.26 -7.95 -8.93
C GLY A 26 -9.34 -6.45 -9.26
N ALA A 27 -9.81 -5.61 -8.33
CA ALA A 27 -9.77 -4.16 -8.51
C ALA A 27 -8.32 -3.65 -8.53
N VAL A 28 -8.03 -2.70 -9.43
CA VAL A 28 -6.72 -2.04 -9.52
C VAL A 28 -6.82 -0.62 -8.98
N VAL A 29 -6.00 -0.33 -7.97
CA VAL A 29 -5.85 1.01 -7.38
C VAL A 29 -4.63 1.68 -7.99
N HIS A 30 -4.84 2.88 -8.54
CA HIS A 30 -3.77 3.78 -8.94
C HIS A 30 -3.56 4.84 -7.87
N LEU A 31 -2.35 4.89 -7.33
CA LEU A 31 -1.97 5.83 -6.29
C LEU A 31 -0.84 6.73 -6.76
N ILE A 32 -0.98 8.03 -6.51
CA ILE A 32 0.05 9.02 -6.78
C ILE A 32 0.83 9.24 -5.50
N ALA A 33 2.15 9.00 -5.54
CA ALA A 33 3.02 9.18 -4.40
C ALA A 33 4.33 9.85 -4.83
N THR A 34 4.60 11.03 -4.29
CA THR A 34 5.85 11.77 -4.50
C THR A 34 6.92 11.44 -3.46
N ASP A 35 6.58 10.57 -2.51
CA ASP A 35 7.50 10.11 -1.48
C ASP A 35 8.53 9.15 -2.12
N PRO A 36 9.85 9.41 -1.98
CA PRO A 36 10.88 8.53 -2.54
C PRO A 36 10.88 7.12 -1.92
N ALA A 37 10.23 6.90 -0.78
CA ALA A 37 10.12 5.59 -0.15
C ALA A 37 9.00 4.72 -0.79
N ALA A 38 8.04 5.31 -1.50
CA ALA A 38 6.89 4.59 -2.07
C ALA A 38 7.27 3.41 -3.00
N PRO A 39 8.29 3.51 -3.88
CA PRO A 39 8.75 2.39 -4.69
C PRO A 39 9.24 1.17 -3.88
N LEU A 40 9.65 1.36 -2.62
CA LEU A 40 10.07 0.30 -1.71
C LEU A 40 8.91 -0.18 -0.83
N ASP A 41 8.16 0.75 -0.25
CA ASP A 41 7.13 0.44 0.75
C ASP A 41 5.90 -0.23 0.16
N LEU A 42 5.49 0.15 -1.06
CA LEU A 42 4.34 -0.44 -1.74
C LEU A 42 4.54 -1.93 -2.04
N PRO A 43 5.63 -2.36 -2.70
CA PRO A 43 5.90 -3.78 -2.88
C PRO A 43 6.05 -4.53 -1.54
N ALA A 44 6.70 -3.94 -0.54
CA ALA A 44 6.83 -4.57 0.78
C ALA A 44 5.47 -4.77 1.46
N TRP A 45 4.59 -3.76 1.42
CA TRP A 45 3.24 -3.84 1.98
C TRP A 45 2.36 -4.83 1.21
N CYS A 46 2.44 -4.85 -0.12
CA CYS A 46 1.77 -5.82 -0.97
C CYS A 46 2.22 -7.25 -0.62
N HIS A 47 3.52 -7.47 -0.45
CA HIS A 47 4.05 -8.78 -0.03
C HIS A 47 3.53 -9.20 1.36
N LEU A 48 3.53 -8.28 2.34
CA LEU A 48 3.03 -8.54 3.69
C LEU A 48 1.55 -8.96 3.70
N THR A 49 0.75 -8.26 2.91
CA THR A 49 -0.72 -8.43 2.86
C THR A 49 -1.16 -9.47 1.87
N GLY A 50 -0.34 -9.83 0.87
CA GLY A 50 -0.72 -10.70 -0.23
C GLY A 50 -1.43 -10.00 -1.39
N HIS A 51 -1.50 -8.66 -1.40
CA HIS A 51 -1.89 -7.90 -2.59
C HIS A 51 -0.80 -7.95 -3.67
N THR A 52 -1.13 -7.60 -4.91
CA THR A 52 -0.17 -7.61 -6.01
C THR A 52 0.29 -6.18 -6.32
N TYR A 53 1.59 -5.93 -6.21
CA TYR A 53 2.18 -4.70 -6.72
C TYR A 53 2.42 -4.84 -8.22
N LEU A 54 1.77 -4.00 -9.04
CA LEU A 54 1.87 -4.02 -10.50
C LEU A 54 2.97 -3.08 -11.03
N GLY A 55 3.59 -2.28 -10.17
CA GLY A 55 4.69 -1.39 -10.54
C GLY A 55 4.26 0.06 -10.81
N PRO A 56 5.21 0.89 -11.27
CA PRO A 56 4.94 2.27 -11.69
C PRO A 56 4.12 2.30 -12.99
N VAL A 57 3.20 3.26 -13.08
CA VAL A 57 2.40 3.54 -14.28
C VAL A 57 2.97 4.76 -14.99
N PRO A 58 3.24 4.68 -16.31
CA PRO A 58 3.71 5.83 -17.09
C PRO A 58 2.74 7.02 -17.01
N GLY A 59 3.28 8.23 -16.85
CA GLY A 59 2.53 9.47 -16.84
C GLY A 59 3.31 10.63 -16.21
N ASP A 60 2.69 11.80 -16.17
CA ASP A 60 3.33 13.05 -15.69
C ASP A 60 3.55 13.08 -14.17
N ARG A 61 2.90 12.18 -13.43
CA ARG A 61 2.97 12.11 -11.97
C ARG A 61 3.44 10.72 -11.53
N PRO A 62 4.22 10.63 -10.45
CA PRO A 62 4.72 9.35 -9.94
C PRO A 62 3.54 8.50 -9.43
N THR A 63 3.07 7.61 -10.30
CA THR A 63 1.86 6.82 -10.10
C THR A 63 2.24 5.35 -10.01
N TYR A 64 1.61 4.61 -9.11
CA TYR A 64 1.86 3.20 -8.87
C TYR A 64 0.54 2.44 -8.88
N ALA A 65 0.57 1.19 -9.35
CA ALA A 65 -0.60 0.33 -9.43
C ALA A 65 -0.50 -0.84 -8.44
N VAL A 66 -1.61 -1.09 -7.73
CA VAL A 66 -1.78 -2.22 -6.81
C VAL A 66 -3.10 -2.93 -7.14
N GLU A 67 -3.06 -4.25 -7.27
CA GLU A 67 -4.24 -5.09 -7.45
C GLU A 67 -4.71 -5.70 -6.12
N VAL A 68 -6.01 -5.63 -5.88
CA VAL A 68 -6.64 -6.21 -4.69
C VAL A 68 -6.73 -7.73 -4.84
N ALA A 69 -5.84 -8.46 -4.19
CA ALA A 69 -5.93 -9.92 -4.10
C ALA A 69 -7.10 -10.42 -3.22
N ALA A 70 -7.74 -11.51 -3.66
CA ALA A 70 -8.87 -12.14 -2.96
C ALA A 70 -8.50 -12.77 -1.60
N ALA A 71 -7.27 -13.27 -1.48
CA ALA A 71 -6.76 -13.94 -0.28
C ALA A 71 -5.92 -13.02 0.62
N ALA A 72 -6.04 -11.70 0.45
CA ALA A 72 -5.22 -10.76 1.18
C ALA A 72 -5.51 -10.77 2.69
N LYS A 73 -4.45 -10.71 3.49
CA LYS A 73 -4.51 -10.69 4.95
C LYS A 73 -4.87 -9.28 5.43
N ALA A 74 -5.89 -9.20 6.28
CA ALA A 74 -6.28 -7.93 6.89
C ALA A 74 -5.18 -7.40 7.84
N THR A 75 -4.94 -6.09 7.79
CA THR A 75 -4.02 -5.39 8.69
C THR A 75 -4.77 -4.60 9.76
N ASP A 76 -4.08 -4.01 10.72
CA ASP A 76 -4.64 -3.09 11.73
C ASP A 76 -4.90 -1.69 11.17
N ALA A 77 -6.02 -1.07 11.57
CA ALA A 77 -6.51 0.19 10.99
C ALA A 77 -5.49 1.33 11.08
N ASP A 78 -4.88 1.49 12.25
CA ASP A 78 -3.88 2.55 12.51
C ASP A 78 -2.44 2.08 12.30
N ARG A 79 -2.25 0.80 11.98
CA ARG A 79 -0.94 0.16 11.84
C ARG A 79 -0.97 -0.78 10.63
N PRO A 80 -0.99 -0.26 9.39
CA PRO A 80 -1.12 -1.06 8.18
C PRO A 80 0.02 -2.07 7.95
N TRP A 81 1.10 -2.00 8.74
CA TRP A 81 2.20 -2.97 8.79
C TRP A 81 2.01 -4.11 9.80
N ARG A 82 0.87 -4.17 10.51
CA ARG A 82 0.53 -5.24 11.47
C ARG A 82 -0.64 -6.06 10.96
N LEU A 83 -0.48 -7.37 10.88
CA LEU A 83 -1.56 -8.29 10.49
C LEU A 83 -2.51 -8.54 11.66
N ARG A 84 -3.81 -8.61 11.39
CA ARG A 84 -4.86 -8.65 12.41
C ARG A 84 -4.99 -9.94 13.23
N ASN A 85 -4.17 -10.95 12.96
CA ASN A 85 -4.19 -12.25 13.65
C ASN A 85 -2.75 -12.74 13.98
N SER A 86 -1.91 -11.86 14.55
CA SER A 86 -0.56 -12.22 15.02
C SER A 86 -0.56 -12.65 16.48
#